data_AF-A0A7Y0Q4J8-F1
#
_entry.id   AF-A0A7Y0Q4J8-F1
#
_cell.length_a   1.000
_cell.length_b   1.000
_cell.length_c   1.000
_cell.angle_alpha   90.00
_cell.angle_beta   90.00
_cell.angle_gamma   90.00
#
_symmetry.space_group_name_H-M   'P 1'
#
loop_
_entity.id
_entity.type
_entity.pdbx_description
1 polymer ?
#
loop_
_entity_poly.entity_id
_entity_poly.type
_entity_poly.pdbx_seq_one_letter_code
_entity_poly.pdbx_strand_id
1 'polypeptide(L)'
;MSLIDKSQAEGLVNRIMRGFKHSGDNHEFSQLGNYKRKKQSRELVKLSKRINQLSFIEQRYQESAKCEVIYGEWSLSGKNTGSLSGLEYDTVGFDLIIDTPEGQRDKFFYLHLSKHALVRLIMRSHVELKNSTQLRSFLDSICKKLILSCCALWSKSIKSQKVKNEGYVLINDLFIPVVMETGKNIRNQEARVFTIKTVMPKEYDGAKSSISNEISLPIKGSIFDYTDIIQAS
;
A
#
# COMPACT_ATOMS: atom_id res chain seq x y z
N MET A 1 -14.51 22.36 1.28
CA MET A 1 -15.64 21.53 0.80
C MET A 1 -15.09 20.31 0.07
N SER A 2 -15.60 19.12 0.37
CA SER A 2 -15.31 17.90 -0.39
C SER A 2 -16.08 17.93 -1.71
N LEU A 3 -15.41 17.65 -2.83
CA LEU A 3 -16.03 17.64 -4.17
C LEU A 3 -16.88 16.39 -4.43
N ILE A 4 -16.77 15.35 -3.59
CA ILE A 4 -17.41 14.05 -3.78
C ILE A 4 -18.26 13.72 -2.55
N ASP A 5 -19.56 13.51 -2.74
CA ASP A 5 -20.43 13.11 -1.64
C ASP A 5 -20.21 11.64 -1.21
N LYS A 6 -20.79 11.26 -0.07
CA LYS A 6 -20.62 9.91 0.49
C LYS A 6 -21.14 8.80 -0.45
N SER A 7 -22.29 9.02 -1.10
CA SER A 7 -22.92 8.03 -1.98
C SER A 7 -22.08 7.79 -3.23
N GLN A 8 -21.57 8.87 -3.83
CA GLN A 8 -20.63 8.82 -4.94
C GLN A 8 -19.34 8.08 -4.56
N ALA A 9 -18.76 8.40 -3.39
CA ALA A 9 -17.57 7.73 -2.90
C ALA A 9 -17.81 6.22 -2.67
N GLU A 10 -18.94 5.83 -2.06
CA GLU A 10 -19.32 4.41 -1.91
C GLU A 10 -19.48 3.70 -3.26
N GLY A 11 -20.11 4.36 -4.24
CA GLY A 11 -20.25 3.85 -5.60
C GLY A 11 -18.91 3.59 -6.29
N LEU A 12 -17.96 4.51 -6.16
CA LEU A 12 -16.60 4.37 -6.69
C LEU A 12 -15.83 3.24 -6.03
N VAL A 13 -15.94 3.11 -4.70
CA VAL A 13 -15.30 2.03 -3.95
C VAL A 13 -15.86 0.67 -4.37
N ASN A 14 -17.18 0.53 -4.47
CA ASN A 14 -17.79 -0.71 -4.95
C ASN A 14 -17.35 -1.06 -6.38
N ARG A 15 -17.11 -0.06 -7.23
CA ARG A 15 -16.62 -0.26 -8.60
C ARG A 15 -15.17 -0.73 -8.62
N ILE A 16 -14.26 -0.12 -7.85
CA ILE A 16 -12.85 -0.57 -7.82
C ILE A 16 -12.70 -1.94 -7.17
N MET A 17 -13.47 -2.24 -6.12
CA MET A 17 -13.46 -3.57 -5.51
C MET A 17 -13.91 -4.66 -6.49
N ARG A 18 -14.84 -4.38 -7.41
CA ARG A 18 -15.14 -5.33 -8.50
C ARG A 18 -13.96 -5.48 -9.47
N GLY A 19 -13.25 -4.40 -9.76
CA GLY A 19 -12.07 -4.39 -10.64
C GLY A 19 -10.89 -5.22 -10.11
N PHE A 20 -10.69 -5.29 -8.79
CA PHE A 20 -9.63 -6.12 -8.20
C PHE A 20 -9.89 -7.62 -8.26
N LYS A 21 -11.10 -8.07 -8.64
CA LYS A 21 -11.43 -9.50 -8.75
C LYS A 21 -10.85 -10.17 -10.01
N HIS A 22 -10.40 -9.43 -11.02
CA HIS A 22 -9.87 -10.00 -12.26
C HIS A 22 -8.35 -10.17 -12.14
N SER A 23 -7.91 -11.36 -11.69
CA SER A 23 -6.50 -11.75 -11.70
C SER A 23 -5.94 -11.64 -13.11
N GLY A 24 -4.87 -10.85 -13.26
CA GLY A 24 -4.08 -10.87 -14.48
C GLY A 24 -3.58 -12.28 -14.78
N ASP A 25 -3.46 -12.61 -16.06
CA ASP A 25 -3.02 -13.93 -16.50
C ASP A 25 -1.54 -14.15 -16.11
N ASN A 26 -1.25 -15.20 -15.34
CA ASN A 26 0.09 -15.49 -14.79
C ASN A 26 1.17 -15.73 -15.87
N HIS A 27 0.74 -15.94 -17.11
CA HIS A 27 1.61 -16.27 -18.23
C HIS A 27 2.66 -15.18 -18.53
N GLU A 28 2.33 -13.89 -18.36
CA GLU A 28 3.27 -12.80 -18.63
C GLU A 28 4.43 -12.75 -17.63
N PHE A 29 4.16 -13.12 -16.37
CA PHE A 29 5.19 -13.19 -15.33
C PHE A 29 6.13 -14.37 -15.53
N SER A 30 5.63 -15.52 -15.96
CA SER A 30 6.47 -16.69 -16.25
C SER A 30 7.50 -16.40 -17.35
N GLN A 31 7.14 -15.59 -18.35
CA GLN A 31 8.06 -15.19 -19.42
C GLN A 31 9.23 -14.32 -18.94
N LEU A 32 9.07 -13.60 -17.82
CA LEU A 32 10.14 -12.78 -17.27
C LEU A 32 11.36 -13.59 -16.85
N GLY A 33 11.16 -14.85 -16.42
CA GLY A 33 12.24 -15.74 -15.98
C GLY A 33 13.27 -16.06 -17.08
N ASN A 34 12.89 -15.90 -18.35
CA ASN A 34 13.76 -16.14 -19.49
C ASN A 34 14.67 -14.95 -19.84
N TYR A 35 14.45 -13.78 -19.23
CA TYR A 35 15.23 -12.59 -19.50
C TYR A 35 16.41 -12.44 -18.55
N LYS A 36 17.52 -11.91 -19.07
CA LYS A 36 18.61 -11.41 -18.22
C LYS A 36 18.07 -10.32 -17.29
N ARG A 37 18.63 -10.22 -16.08
CA ARG A 37 18.17 -9.34 -14.99
C ARG A 37 17.77 -7.92 -15.41
N LYS A 38 18.62 -7.25 -16.18
CA LYS A 38 18.36 -5.89 -16.67
C LYS A 38 17.14 -5.78 -17.60
N LYS A 39 16.90 -6.79 -18.44
CA LYS A 39 15.71 -6.83 -19.31
C LYS A 39 14.50 -7.26 -18.50
N GLN A 40 14.65 -8.23 -17.60
CA GLN A 40 13.62 -8.67 -16.66
C GLN A 40 13.05 -7.48 -15.87
N SER A 41 13.90 -6.66 -15.26
CA SER A 41 13.46 -5.49 -14.47
C SER A 41 12.72 -4.45 -15.32
N ARG A 42 13.22 -4.16 -16.53
CA ARG A 42 12.55 -3.24 -17.47
C ARG A 42 11.17 -3.74 -17.88
N GLU A 43 11.04 -5.02 -18.19
CA GLU A 43 9.75 -5.61 -18.55
C GLU A 43 8.81 -5.70 -17.34
N LEU A 44 9.32 -5.99 -16.15
CA LEU A 44 8.53 -5.96 -14.92
C LEU A 44 7.95 -4.56 -14.67
N VAL A 45 8.74 -3.49 -14.81
CA VAL A 45 8.24 -2.11 -14.67
C VAL A 45 7.16 -1.78 -15.70
N LYS A 46 7.30 -2.27 -16.94
CA LYS A 46 6.26 -2.10 -17.97
C LYS A 46 4.99 -2.86 -17.60
N LEU A 47 5.12 -4.12 -17.15
CA LEU A 47 4.01 -4.94 -16.69
C LEU A 47 3.28 -4.30 -15.53
N SER A 48 3.99 -3.81 -14.52
CA SER A 48 3.41 -3.13 -13.36
C SER A 48 2.65 -1.85 -13.72
N LYS A 49 2.94 -1.23 -14.86
CA LYS A 49 2.18 -0.06 -15.36
C LYS A 49 0.99 -0.46 -16.24
N ARG A 50 0.99 -1.67 -16.79
CA ARG A 50 -0.05 -2.18 -17.71
C ARG A 50 -1.13 -2.98 -16.99
N ILE A 51 -0.73 -3.82 -16.04
CA ILE A 51 -1.64 -4.68 -15.28
C ILE A 51 -2.26 -3.85 -14.16
N ASN A 52 -3.58 -3.71 -14.19
CA ASN A 52 -4.32 -2.81 -13.32
C ASN A 52 -4.22 -3.16 -11.81
N GLN A 53 -3.89 -4.39 -11.46
CA GLN A 53 -3.70 -4.81 -10.06
C GLN A 53 -2.32 -4.44 -9.52
N LEU A 54 -1.32 -4.23 -10.39
CA LEU A 54 0.07 -3.99 -9.99
C LEU A 54 0.42 -2.52 -9.88
N SER A 55 1.26 -2.18 -8.91
CA SER A 55 1.79 -0.84 -8.74
C SER A 55 3.31 -0.90 -8.77
N PHE A 56 3.92 -0.19 -9.71
CA PHE A 56 5.35 0.08 -9.64
C PHE A 56 5.62 1.11 -8.54
N ILE A 57 6.58 0.86 -7.65
CA ILE A 57 6.89 1.74 -6.53
C ILE A 57 8.25 2.40 -6.69
N GLU A 58 9.30 1.60 -6.89
CA GLU A 58 10.67 2.11 -6.94
C GLU A 58 11.60 1.13 -7.67
N GLN A 59 12.70 1.64 -8.23
CA GLN A 59 13.75 0.79 -8.80
C GLN A 59 15.13 1.37 -8.48
N ARG A 60 16.15 0.52 -8.37
CA ARG A 60 17.55 0.90 -8.19
C ARG A 60 18.43 0.21 -9.22
N TYR A 61 19.49 0.90 -9.65
CA TYR A 61 20.50 0.43 -10.60
C TYR A 61 19.96 -0.07 -11.96
N GLN A 62 19.10 0.73 -12.62
CA GLN A 62 18.49 0.39 -13.92
C GLN A 62 19.51 0.08 -15.04
N GLU A 63 20.75 0.55 -14.91
CA GLU A 63 21.81 0.37 -15.90
C GLU A 63 22.70 -0.85 -15.65
N SER A 64 22.65 -1.46 -14.46
CA SER A 64 23.54 -2.57 -14.07
C SER A 64 22.84 -3.94 -14.13
N ALA A 65 23.63 -5.01 -13.99
CA ALA A 65 23.10 -6.36 -13.79
C ALA A 65 22.53 -6.61 -12.38
N LYS A 66 22.77 -5.68 -11.44
CA LYS A 66 22.29 -5.75 -10.04
C LYS A 66 21.00 -4.96 -9.83
N CYS A 67 20.16 -4.88 -10.84
CA CYS A 67 18.94 -4.08 -10.78
C CYS A 67 17.97 -4.65 -9.72
N GLU A 68 17.40 -3.75 -8.92
CA GLU A 68 16.39 -4.06 -7.90
C GLU A 68 15.11 -3.31 -8.22
N VAL A 69 13.97 -3.96 -8.02
CA VAL A 69 12.65 -3.40 -8.32
C VAL A 69 11.74 -3.65 -7.13
N ILE A 70 11.03 -2.61 -6.72
CA ILE A 70 9.95 -2.67 -5.74
C ILE A 70 8.66 -2.41 -6.47
N TYR A 71 7.75 -3.35 -6.36
CA TYR A 71 6.40 -3.25 -6.86
C TYR A 71 5.44 -3.86 -5.83
N GLY A 72 4.16 -3.83 -6.10
CA GLY A 72 3.21 -4.56 -5.29
C GLY A 72 1.90 -4.77 -6.00
N GLU A 73 1.00 -5.44 -5.31
CA GLU A 73 -0.29 -5.84 -5.83
C GLU A 73 -1.39 -5.37 -4.90
N TRP A 74 -2.42 -4.74 -5.46
CA TRP A 74 -3.64 -4.49 -4.73
C TRP A 74 -4.56 -5.69 -4.83
N SER A 75 -4.94 -6.22 -3.67
CA SER A 75 -5.80 -7.38 -3.53
C SER A 75 -7.02 -7.04 -2.67
N LEU A 76 -8.02 -7.93 -2.69
CA LEU A 76 -9.14 -7.84 -1.77
C LEU A 76 -9.02 -8.93 -0.72
N SER A 77 -9.24 -8.55 0.53
CA SER A 77 -9.33 -9.48 1.65
C SER A 77 -10.65 -9.28 2.41
N GLY A 78 -11.21 -10.39 2.87
CA GLY A 78 -12.46 -10.45 3.63
C GLY A 78 -12.20 -10.91 5.05
N LYS A 79 -12.99 -10.41 6.01
CA LYS A 79 -12.85 -10.74 7.43
C LYS A 79 -13.31 -12.13 7.89
N ASN A 80 -13.98 -12.95 7.07
CA ASN A 80 -14.51 -14.25 7.51
C ASN A 80 -14.47 -15.32 6.40
N THR A 81 -13.63 -16.35 6.57
CA THR A 81 -13.67 -17.61 5.81
C THR A 81 -14.65 -18.58 6.48
N GLY A 82 -15.93 -18.46 6.14
CA GLY A 82 -16.97 -19.38 6.65
C GLY A 82 -18.04 -19.79 5.64
N SER A 83 -18.12 -19.15 4.48
CA SER A 83 -19.06 -19.53 3.42
C SER A 83 -18.50 -19.13 2.05
N LEU A 84 -18.41 -20.10 1.14
CA LEU A 84 -17.95 -19.93 -0.24
C LEU A 84 -18.99 -19.22 -1.14
N SER A 85 -20.20 -18.95 -0.63
CA SER A 85 -21.23 -18.19 -1.33
C SER A 85 -21.33 -16.76 -0.77
N GLY A 86 -20.82 -15.80 -1.54
CA GLY A 86 -20.99 -14.37 -1.26
C GLY A 86 -19.87 -13.72 -0.45
N LEU A 87 -18.61 -13.84 -0.88
CA LEU A 87 -17.48 -13.11 -0.29
C LEU A 87 -17.69 -11.59 -0.42
N GLU A 88 -18.24 -10.97 0.62
CA GLU A 88 -18.15 -9.53 0.84
C GLU A 88 -16.76 -9.20 1.36
N TYR A 89 -15.93 -8.68 0.46
CA TYR A 89 -14.64 -8.11 0.84
C TYR A 89 -14.88 -6.81 1.60
N ASP A 90 -14.23 -6.64 2.75
CA ASP A 90 -14.34 -5.47 3.61
C ASP A 90 -13.07 -4.62 3.61
N THR A 91 -11.98 -5.14 3.04
CA THR A 91 -10.69 -4.47 2.98
C THR A 91 -10.04 -4.57 1.59
N VAL A 92 -9.31 -3.51 1.24
CA VAL A 92 -8.40 -3.43 0.11
C VAL A 92 -6.99 -3.54 0.66
N GLY A 93 -6.28 -4.60 0.30
CA GLY A 93 -4.91 -4.87 0.71
C GLY A 93 -3.89 -4.46 -0.35
N PHE A 94 -2.68 -4.15 0.07
CA PHE A 94 -1.52 -3.97 -0.80
C PHE A 94 -0.36 -4.81 -0.28
N ASP A 95 0.10 -5.72 -1.12
CA ASP A 95 1.20 -6.63 -0.83
C ASP A 95 2.46 -6.08 -1.49
N LEU A 96 3.46 -5.72 -0.69
CA LEU A 96 4.74 -5.22 -1.20
C LEU A 96 5.63 -6.39 -1.63
N ILE A 97 6.27 -6.23 -2.78
CA ILE A 97 7.19 -7.19 -3.36
C ILE A 97 8.52 -6.49 -3.68
N ILE A 98 9.61 -7.06 -3.19
CA ILE A 98 10.97 -6.59 -3.47
C ILE A 98 11.66 -7.68 -4.28
N ASP A 99 12.02 -7.34 -5.50
CA ASP A 99 12.69 -8.20 -6.44
C ASP A 99 14.15 -7.74 -6.56
N THR A 100 15.08 -8.56 -6.07
CA THR A 100 16.52 -8.28 -6.02
C THR A 100 17.31 -9.33 -6.80
N PRO A 101 18.62 -9.13 -7.05
CA PRO A 101 19.46 -10.15 -7.68
C PRO A 101 19.51 -11.48 -6.90
N GLU A 102 19.33 -11.44 -5.58
CA GLU A 102 19.32 -12.59 -4.69
C GLU A 102 17.98 -13.34 -4.69
N GLY A 103 16.94 -12.74 -5.25
CA GLY A 103 15.61 -13.33 -5.38
C GLY A 103 14.49 -12.36 -5.04
N GLN A 104 13.27 -12.90 -5.04
CA GLN A 104 12.07 -12.14 -4.73
C GLN A 104 11.66 -12.35 -3.27
N ARG A 105 11.37 -11.25 -2.59
CA ARG A 105 10.72 -11.23 -1.27
C ARG A 105 9.31 -10.71 -1.43
N ASP A 106 8.34 -11.57 -1.17
CA ASP A 106 6.92 -11.25 -1.15
C ASP A 106 6.36 -11.34 0.27
N LYS A 107 5.22 -10.68 0.53
CA LYS A 107 4.36 -11.00 1.69
C LYS A 107 5.00 -10.81 3.07
N PHE A 108 5.89 -9.84 3.23
CA PHE A 108 6.47 -9.43 4.52
C PHE A 108 5.90 -8.09 5.02
N PHE A 109 5.27 -7.33 4.12
CA PHE A 109 4.65 -6.03 4.37
C PHE A 109 3.27 -6.02 3.74
N TYR A 110 2.26 -5.78 4.58
CA TYR A 110 0.86 -5.69 4.20
C TYR A 110 0.34 -4.31 4.55
N LEU A 111 -0.33 -3.66 3.60
CA LEU A 111 -1.05 -2.41 3.86
C LEU A 111 -2.54 -2.64 3.63
N HIS A 112 -3.35 -2.48 4.67
CA HIS A 112 -4.80 -2.69 4.63
C HIS A 112 -5.55 -1.37 4.74
N LEU A 113 -6.52 -1.20 3.85
CA LEU A 113 -7.45 -0.09 3.84
C LEU A 113 -8.87 -0.65 3.88
N SER A 114 -9.58 -0.44 4.99
CA SER A 114 -11.00 -0.82 5.04
C SER A 114 -11.81 -0.06 3.98
N LYS A 115 -12.91 -0.67 3.51
CA LYS A 115 -13.86 -0.02 2.61
C LYS A 115 -14.26 1.37 3.09
N HIS A 116 -14.53 1.49 4.39
CA HIS A 116 -14.88 2.76 5.03
C HIS A 116 -13.72 3.76 5.00
N ALA A 117 -12.49 3.31 5.24
CA ALA A 117 -11.30 4.17 5.18
C ALA A 117 -11.07 4.69 3.76
N LEU A 118 -11.26 3.85 2.75
CA LEU A 118 -11.17 4.25 1.35
C LEU A 118 -12.24 5.29 0.98
N VAL A 119 -13.51 5.08 1.38
CA VAL A 119 -14.58 6.07 1.17
C VAL A 119 -14.19 7.43 1.77
N ARG A 120 -13.71 7.45 3.01
CA ARG A 120 -13.29 8.69 3.68
C ARG A 120 -12.09 9.35 3.01
N LEU A 121 -11.11 8.55 2.57
CA LEU A 121 -9.94 9.03 1.86
C LEU A 121 -10.34 9.73 0.54
N ILE A 122 -11.24 9.11 -0.23
CA ILE A 122 -11.77 9.67 -1.48
C ILE A 122 -12.47 11.00 -1.24
N MET A 123 -13.38 11.05 -0.27
CA MET A 123 -14.09 12.28 0.09
C MET A 123 -13.12 13.41 0.46
N ARG A 124 -11.96 13.10 1.03
CA ARG A 124 -10.97 14.11 1.46
C ARG A 124 -9.92 14.44 0.41
N SER A 125 -9.78 13.64 -0.65
CA SER A 125 -8.67 13.71 -1.61
C SER A 125 -8.52 15.03 -2.36
N HIS A 126 -9.54 15.90 -2.37
CA HIS A 126 -9.62 17.11 -3.20
C HIS A 126 -9.44 16.85 -4.72
N VAL A 127 -9.38 15.59 -5.14
CA VAL A 127 -9.25 15.15 -6.53
C VAL A 127 -10.63 14.71 -7.02
N GLU A 128 -10.98 15.09 -8.24
CA GLU A 128 -12.20 14.59 -8.88
C GLU A 128 -11.97 13.17 -9.37
N LEU A 129 -12.63 12.20 -8.74
CA LEU A 129 -12.50 10.78 -9.01
C LEU A 129 -13.81 10.28 -9.63
N LYS A 130 -13.84 10.09 -10.95
CA LYS A 130 -15.05 9.70 -11.71
C LYS A 130 -15.15 8.21 -11.96
N ASN A 131 -14.02 7.52 -11.95
CA ASN A 131 -13.92 6.11 -12.30
C ASN A 131 -12.84 5.37 -11.51
N SER A 132 -12.84 4.05 -11.63
CA SER A 132 -11.91 3.16 -10.93
C SER A 132 -10.45 3.39 -11.33
N THR A 133 -10.19 3.78 -12.58
CA THR A 133 -8.83 4.07 -13.07
C THR A 133 -8.25 5.29 -12.39
N GLN A 134 -9.01 6.39 -12.28
CA GLN A 134 -8.59 7.60 -11.58
C GLN A 134 -8.38 7.35 -10.09
N LEU A 135 -9.27 6.57 -9.46
CA LEU A 135 -9.10 6.17 -8.06
C LEU A 135 -7.82 5.34 -7.86
N ARG A 136 -7.49 4.44 -8.79
CA ARG A 136 -6.25 3.69 -8.76
C ARG A 136 -5.03 4.59 -8.93
N SER A 137 -5.03 5.47 -9.92
CA SER A 137 -3.93 6.45 -10.10
C SER A 137 -3.75 7.31 -8.85
N PHE A 138 -4.84 7.68 -8.18
CA PHE A 138 -4.78 8.35 -6.88
C PHE A 138 -4.12 7.48 -5.81
N LEU A 139 -4.54 6.22 -5.64
CA LEU A 139 -3.92 5.28 -4.70
C LEU A 139 -2.42 5.07 -4.99
N ASP A 140 -2.04 4.90 -6.26
CA ASP A 140 -0.64 4.76 -6.68
C ASP A 140 0.17 6.03 -6.37
N SER A 141 -0.43 7.22 -6.55
CA SER A 141 0.22 8.50 -6.28
C SER A 141 0.57 8.70 -4.80
N ILE A 142 -0.21 8.10 -3.89
CA ILE A 142 0.05 8.17 -2.44
C ILE A 142 0.80 6.95 -1.92
N CYS A 143 0.80 5.84 -2.66
CA CYS A 143 1.29 4.53 -2.22
C CYS A 143 2.74 4.57 -1.75
N LYS A 144 3.68 5.12 -2.56
CA LYS A 144 5.10 5.19 -2.17
C LYS A 144 5.30 5.97 -0.86
N LYS A 145 4.69 7.14 -0.72
CA LYS A 145 4.79 7.98 0.49
C LYS A 145 4.22 7.25 1.71
N LEU A 146 3.12 6.53 1.52
CA LEU A 146 2.48 5.74 2.56
C LEU A 146 3.36 4.58 3.01
N ILE A 147 3.96 3.82 2.08
CA ILE A 147 4.91 2.74 2.38
C ILE A 147 6.12 3.29 3.15
N LEU A 148 6.73 4.37 2.66
CA LEU A 148 7.86 5.01 3.33
C LEU A 148 7.53 5.43 4.77
N SER A 149 6.32 5.95 5.00
CA SER A 149 5.86 6.33 6.33
C SER A 149 5.63 5.12 7.24
N CYS A 150 5.11 4.03 6.69
CA CYS A 150 4.97 2.76 7.39
C CYS A 150 6.35 2.18 7.77
N CYS A 151 7.33 2.22 6.88
CA CYS A 151 8.72 1.84 7.17
C CYS A 151 9.33 2.73 8.27
N ALA A 152 9.06 4.04 8.27
CA ALA A 152 9.51 4.94 9.32
C ALA A 152 8.91 4.59 10.69
N LEU A 153 7.59 4.31 10.73
CA LEU A 153 6.89 3.87 11.94
C LEU A 153 7.48 2.56 12.47
N TRP A 154 7.71 1.60 11.58
CA TRP A 154 8.33 0.31 11.92
C TRP A 154 9.75 0.47 12.47
N SER A 155 10.60 1.26 11.79
CA SER A 155 11.96 1.54 12.26
C SER A 155 11.97 2.15 13.67
N LYS A 156 11.03 3.07 13.95
CA LYS A 156 10.87 3.67 15.27
C LYS A 156 10.41 2.68 16.33
N SER A 157 9.46 1.80 15.99
CA SER A 157 8.96 0.75 16.89
C SER A 157 10.07 -0.23 17.29
N ILE A 158 10.93 -0.65 16.35
CA ILE A 158 12.09 -1.51 16.66
C ILE A 158 13.06 -0.80 17.62
N LYS A 159 13.35 0.49 17.37
CA LYS A 159 14.33 1.26 18.14
C LYS A 159 13.83 1.67 19.52
N SER A 160 12.51 1.72 19.74
CA SER A 160 11.93 2.26 20.97
C SER A 160 10.76 1.39 21.46
N GLN A 161 11.03 0.56 22.47
CA GLN A 161 10.04 -0.34 23.10
C GLN A 161 8.85 0.38 23.78
N LYS A 162 8.87 1.72 23.88
CA LYS A 162 7.81 2.53 24.53
C LYS A 162 6.87 3.24 23.56
N VAL A 163 7.06 3.10 22.25
CA VAL A 163 6.26 3.84 21.26
C VAL A 163 5.04 3.02 20.87
N LYS A 164 3.86 3.66 20.87
CA LYS A 164 2.63 3.06 20.35
C LYS A 164 2.85 2.73 18.87
N ASN A 165 2.44 1.53 18.44
CA ASN A 165 2.49 1.12 17.03
C ASN A 165 1.41 1.84 16.19
N GLU A 166 1.16 3.12 16.46
CA GLU A 166 0.16 3.94 15.80
C GLU A 166 0.81 5.29 15.46
N GLY A 167 0.39 5.90 14.36
CA GLY A 167 0.85 7.23 13.96
C GLY A 167 0.00 7.84 12.86
N TYR A 168 0.36 9.05 12.48
CA TYR A 168 -0.28 9.77 11.37
C TYR A 168 0.71 9.99 10.23
N VAL A 169 0.18 9.88 9.02
CA VAL A 169 0.88 10.21 7.80
C VAL A 169 0.18 11.39 7.14
N LEU A 170 0.94 12.43 6.79
CA LEU A 170 0.43 13.59 6.06
C LEU A 170 0.87 13.48 4.60
N ILE A 171 -0.08 13.22 3.70
CA ILE A 171 0.17 13.17 2.26
C ILE A 171 -0.81 14.09 1.55
N ASN A 172 -0.32 15.12 0.86
CA ASN A 172 -1.17 16.07 0.11
C ASN A 172 -2.31 16.63 0.99
N ASP A 173 -1.96 17.10 2.19
CA ASP A 173 -2.89 17.59 3.22
C ASP A 173 -3.89 16.55 3.79
N LEU A 174 -3.78 15.29 3.37
CA LEU A 174 -4.55 14.18 3.94
C LEU A 174 -3.86 13.64 5.17
N PHE A 175 -4.54 13.77 6.31
CA PHE A 175 -4.22 13.06 7.54
C PHE A 175 -4.71 11.61 7.47
N ILE A 176 -3.76 10.68 7.38
CA ILE A 176 -4.01 9.24 7.25
C ILE A 176 -3.51 8.56 8.53
N PRO A 177 -4.40 8.14 9.45
CA PRO A 177 -3.99 7.37 10.63
C PRO A 177 -3.62 5.95 10.23
N VAL A 178 -2.45 5.51 10.68
CA VAL A 178 -1.88 4.18 10.39
C VAL A 178 -1.57 3.48 11.70
N VAL A 179 -1.90 2.20 11.75
CA VAL A 179 -1.56 1.30 12.86
C VAL A 179 -0.78 0.13 12.34
N MET A 180 0.30 -0.20 13.03
CA MET A 180 1.18 -1.32 12.73
C MET A 180 0.92 -2.47 13.71
N GLU A 181 0.79 -3.67 13.18
CA GLU A 181 0.68 -4.91 13.93
C GLU A 181 1.68 -5.92 13.39
N THR A 182 2.08 -6.86 14.23
CA THR A 182 2.85 -8.03 13.79
C THR A 182 1.88 -9.15 13.46
N GLY A 183 1.89 -9.58 12.20
CA GLY A 183 1.09 -10.69 11.71
C GLY A 183 1.96 -11.84 11.22
N LYS A 184 1.34 -12.75 10.46
CA LYS A 184 2.05 -13.82 9.77
C LYS A 184 1.66 -13.88 8.31
N ASN A 185 2.60 -14.27 7.46
CA ASN A 185 2.34 -14.49 6.04
C ASN A 185 1.83 -15.91 5.76
N ILE A 186 1.54 -16.21 4.49
CA ILE A 186 1.06 -17.55 4.06
C ILE A 186 2.06 -18.68 4.32
N ARG A 187 3.34 -18.35 4.54
CA ARG A 187 4.41 -19.28 4.91
C ARG A 187 4.62 -19.33 6.43
N ASN A 188 3.70 -18.76 7.21
CA ASN A 188 3.76 -18.66 8.67
C ASN A 188 5.00 -17.89 9.20
N GLN A 189 5.62 -17.08 8.35
CA GLN A 189 6.74 -16.19 8.71
C GLN A 189 6.19 -14.86 9.23
N GLU A 190 6.98 -14.17 10.05
CA GLU A 190 6.61 -12.89 10.61
C GLU A 190 6.40 -11.84 9.50
N ALA A 191 5.33 -11.07 9.61
CA ALA A 191 5.03 -9.98 8.68
C ALA A 191 4.59 -8.73 9.43
N ARG A 192 4.74 -7.57 8.79
CA ARG A 192 4.20 -6.31 9.30
C ARG A 192 2.93 -5.94 8.58
N VAL A 193 1.88 -5.71 9.35
CA VAL A 193 0.55 -5.36 8.87
C VAL A 193 0.27 -3.93 9.26
N PHE A 194 0.06 -3.06 8.28
CA PHE A 194 -0.27 -1.65 8.46
C PHE A 194 -1.73 -1.43 8.08
N THR A 195 -2.56 -1.05 9.04
CA THR A 195 -3.98 -0.77 8.81
C THR A 195 -4.24 0.72 8.83
N ILE A 196 -4.79 1.25 7.73
CA ILE A 196 -5.30 2.62 7.66
C ILE A 196 -6.68 2.69 8.31
N LYS A 197 -6.81 3.55 9.33
CA LYS A 197 -8.05 3.78 10.07
C LYS A 197 -8.88 4.96 9.49
N THR A 198 -10.17 5.01 9.83
CA THR A 198 -11.13 6.02 9.34
C THR A 198 -11.19 7.31 10.18
N VAL A 199 -11.19 7.22 11.52
CA VAL A 199 -11.41 8.36 12.44
C VAL A 199 -10.86 8.08 13.85
N MET A 200 -10.29 9.11 14.52
CA MET A 200 -10.71 9.65 15.84
C MET A 200 -9.92 10.93 16.20
N PRO A 201 -10.52 12.03 16.73
CA PRO A 201 -11.88 12.18 17.28
C PRO A 201 -12.83 13.07 16.42
N LYS A 202 -13.99 13.41 17.01
CA LYS A 202 -15.31 13.85 16.48
C LYS A 202 -15.34 14.96 15.42
N GLU A 203 -14.25 15.66 15.15
CA GLU A 203 -14.17 16.68 14.10
C GLU A 203 -12.80 16.57 13.42
N TYR A 204 -12.80 16.22 12.14
CA TYR A 204 -11.59 16.08 11.30
C TYR A 204 -10.76 17.37 11.29
N ASP A 205 -11.42 18.53 11.31
CA ASP A 205 -10.78 19.83 11.36
C ASP A 205 -10.20 20.14 12.75
N GLY A 206 -10.81 19.64 13.83
CA GLY A 206 -10.30 19.76 15.21
C GLY A 206 -9.08 18.88 15.49
N ALA A 207 -8.86 17.81 14.72
CA ALA A 207 -7.66 16.97 14.83
C ALA A 207 -6.42 17.59 14.16
N LYS A 208 -6.60 18.56 13.25
CA LYS A 208 -5.50 19.17 12.49
C LYS A 208 -4.49 19.89 13.38
N SER A 209 -4.97 20.58 14.42
CA SER A 209 -4.15 21.29 15.42
C SER A 209 -3.42 20.35 16.38
N SER A 210 -4.03 19.22 16.73
CA SER A 210 -3.39 18.19 17.57
C SER A 210 -2.32 17.42 16.80
N ILE A 211 -2.55 17.13 15.51
CA ILE A 211 -1.61 16.38 14.67
C ILE A 211 -0.47 17.29 14.18
N SER A 212 -0.69 18.59 13.96
CA SER A 212 0.38 19.53 13.62
C SER A 212 1.45 19.67 14.72
N ASN A 213 1.11 19.31 15.95
CA ASN A 213 2.02 19.30 17.09
C ASN A 213 2.74 17.96 17.27
N GLU A 214 2.36 16.90 16.54
CA GLU A 214 3.11 15.65 16.55
C GLU A 214 4.35 15.77 15.65
N ILE A 215 5.50 15.38 16.19
CA ILE A 215 6.76 15.35 15.45
C ILE A 215 6.60 14.39 14.26
N SER A 216 6.67 14.93 13.05
CA SER A 216 6.65 14.14 11.82
C SER A 216 7.72 13.05 11.88
N LEU A 217 7.35 11.82 11.51
CA LEU A 217 8.31 10.72 11.46
C LEU A 217 9.41 11.07 10.45
N PRO A 218 10.70 10.86 10.79
CA PRO A 218 11.78 11.07 9.82
C PRO A 218 11.69 10.00 8.72
N ILE A 219 11.13 10.41 7.59
CA ILE A 219 10.93 9.56 6.42
C ILE A 219 12.18 9.63 5.52
N LYS A 220 12.75 8.48 5.15
CA LYS A 220 13.86 8.40 4.19
C LYS A 220 13.36 8.61 2.75
N GLY A 221 14.29 8.92 1.83
CA GLY A 221 13.95 9.20 0.43
C GLY A 221 13.62 7.94 -0.40
N SER A 222 14.20 6.80 -0.04
CA SER A 222 14.01 5.52 -0.73
C SER A 222 13.55 4.42 0.22
N ILE A 223 12.69 3.52 -0.28
CA ILE A 223 12.32 2.30 0.49
C ILE A 223 13.55 1.41 0.67
N PHE A 224 14.48 1.42 -0.29
CA PHE A 224 15.75 0.71 -0.18
C PHE A 224 16.63 1.21 0.96
N ASP A 225 16.39 2.40 1.50
CA ASP A 225 17.15 2.88 2.66
C ASP A 225 16.68 2.21 3.96
N TYR A 226 15.55 1.47 3.94
CA TYR A 226 15.02 0.69 5.07
C TYR A 226 15.39 -0.80 4.98
N THR A 227 16.44 -1.16 4.23
CA THR A 227 16.86 -2.56 4.09
C THR A 227 17.18 -3.23 5.41
N ASP A 228 17.65 -2.49 6.41
CA ASP A 228 17.96 -3.00 7.76
C ASP A 228 16.73 -3.65 8.42
N ILE A 229 15.57 -3.02 8.33
CA ILE A 229 14.34 -3.54 8.93
C ILE A 229 13.60 -4.50 8.00
N ILE A 230 13.69 -4.28 6.69
CA ILE A 230 13.06 -5.13 5.67
C ILE A 230 13.76 -6.48 5.57
N GLN A 231 15.09 -6.52 5.78
CA GLN A 231 15.86 -7.75 5.66
C GLN A 231 15.91 -8.58 6.94
N ALA A 232 15.68 -7.96 8.11
CA ALA A 232 15.65 -8.63 9.41
C ALA A 232 14.37 -9.45 9.67
N SER A 233 13.40 -9.41 8.74
CA SER A 233 12.11 -10.12 8.81
C SER A 233 12.14 -11.42 8.02
#